data_AF-A0AAU8Q1B6-F1
#
_entry.id   AF-A0AAU8Q1B6-F1
#
_cell.length_a   1.000
_cell.length_b   1.000
_cell.length_c   1.000
_cell.angle_alpha   90.00
_cell.angle_beta   90.00
_cell.angle_gamma   90.00
#
_symmetry.space_group_name_H-M   'P 1'
#
loop_
_entity.id
_entity.type
_entity.pdbx_description
1 polymer ?
#
loop_
_entity_poly.entity_id
_entity_poly.type
_entity_poly.pdbx_seq_one_letter_code
_entity_poly.pdbx_strand_id
1 'polypeptide(L)'
;MGVKGRDLLLYVFFISAFVFIAGRLAGLPVEFFSWVSMVSGVVALGYLPYIQKARRMSREVGLDCVVLLPLYYSWAELLIRSAGKKISGRGRRAFEVHVEVPGNLTLNEFLKKLDRDLNLARSKLPGSLFIWETSAPLPASIRKLIRTAEEQGSAFWEKGGWPLPRFPFTGRNIKKNRLRRGAILI
;
A
#
# COMPACT_ATOMS: atom_id res chain seq x y z
N MET A 1 8.42 -2.72 -2.65
CA MET A 1 7.75 -1.51 -3.20
C MET A 1 6.25 -1.78 -3.18
N GLY A 2 5.43 -0.86 -2.68
CA GLY A 2 3.99 -1.07 -2.50
C GLY A 2 3.16 -0.78 -3.77
N VAL A 3 1.82 -0.84 -3.65
CA VAL A 3 0.88 -0.39 -4.70
C VAL A 3 1.20 1.03 -5.15
N LYS A 4 1.49 1.92 -4.18
CA LYS A 4 1.82 3.31 -4.46
C LYS A 4 3.10 3.47 -5.28
N GLY A 5 4.11 2.64 -5.03
CA GLY A 5 5.33 2.68 -5.83
C GLY A 5 5.10 2.18 -7.26
N ARG A 6 4.27 1.14 -7.44
CA ARG A 6 3.83 0.70 -8.78
C ARG A 6 3.10 1.82 -9.51
N ASP A 7 2.16 2.50 -8.86
CA ASP A 7 1.40 3.58 -9.48
C ASP A 7 2.32 4.75 -9.90
N LEU A 8 3.31 5.10 -9.07
CA LEU A 8 4.33 6.08 -9.42
C LEU A 8 5.13 5.67 -10.67
N LEU A 9 5.58 4.42 -10.74
CA LEU A 9 6.31 3.92 -11.90
C LEU A 9 5.47 3.93 -13.18
N LEU A 10 4.17 3.64 -13.08
CA LEU A 10 3.26 3.74 -14.23
C LEU A 10 3.12 5.20 -14.69
N TYR A 11 2.99 6.16 -13.78
CA TYR A 11 3.01 7.58 -14.17
C TYR A 11 4.32 7.95 -14.88
N VAL A 12 5.47 7.56 -14.33
CA VAL A 12 6.78 7.81 -14.95
C VAL A 12 6.86 7.17 -16.34
N PHE A 13 6.39 5.93 -16.48
CA PHE A 13 6.36 5.21 -17.76
C PHE A 13 5.57 5.96 -18.82
N PHE A 14 4.31 6.33 -18.54
CA PHE A 14 3.46 6.98 -19.54
C PHE A 14 3.90 8.41 -19.86
N ILE A 15 4.36 9.18 -18.87
CA ILE A 15 4.88 10.53 -19.10
C ILE A 15 6.15 10.48 -19.95
N SER A 16 7.10 9.61 -19.61
CA SER A 16 8.35 9.47 -20.38
C SER A 16 8.11 8.94 -21.79
N ALA A 17 7.20 7.96 -21.96
CA ALA A 17 6.82 7.46 -23.28
C ALA A 17 6.21 8.57 -24.15
N PHE A 18 5.32 9.39 -23.58
CA PHE A 18 4.71 10.52 -24.29
C PHE A 18 5.76 11.55 -24.73
N VAL A 19 6.66 11.95 -23.81
CA VAL A 19 7.74 12.89 -24.12
C VAL A 19 8.68 12.33 -25.19
N PHE A 20 9.01 11.04 -25.14
CA PHE A 20 9.81 10.38 -26.16
C PHE A 20 9.13 10.44 -27.54
N ILE A 21 7.86 10.06 -27.64
CA ILE A 21 7.13 10.05 -28.92
C ILE A 21 7.00 11.47 -29.47
N ALA A 22 6.53 12.42 -28.66
CA ALA A 22 6.32 13.80 -29.09
C ALA A 22 7.64 14.49 -29.48
N GLY A 23 8.70 14.30 -28.67
CA GLY A 23 10.02 14.86 -28.96
C GLY A 23 10.65 14.25 -30.22
N ARG A 24 10.47 12.95 -30.46
CA ARG A 24 10.98 12.29 -31.67
C ARG A 24 10.28 12.81 -32.93
N LEU A 25 8.95 13.01 -32.87
CA LEU A 25 8.19 13.63 -33.96
C LEU A 25 8.61 15.08 -34.23
N ALA A 26 9.06 15.80 -33.20
CA ALA A 26 9.60 17.15 -33.31
C ALA A 26 11.10 17.22 -33.67
N GLY A 27 11.78 16.09 -33.90
CA GLY A 27 13.21 16.04 -34.23
C GLY A 27 14.16 16.35 -33.06
N LEU A 28 13.67 16.29 -31.81
CA LEU A 28 14.47 16.57 -30.61
C LEU A 28 15.24 15.32 -30.12
N PRO A 29 16.41 15.50 -29.46
CA PRO A 29 17.15 14.39 -28.86
C PRO A 29 16.49 13.93 -27.55
N VAL A 30 15.66 12.88 -27.61
CA VAL A 30 14.87 12.38 -26.47
C VAL A 30 15.18 10.93 -26.08
N GLU A 31 16.32 10.38 -26.52
CA GLU A 31 16.70 8.98 -26.25
C GLU A 31 16.77 8.63 -24.75
N PHE A 32 17.11 9.61 -23.90
CA PHE A 32 17.06 9.43 -22.44
C PHE A 32 15.66 9.01 -21.95
N PHE A 33 14.59 9.60 -22.50
CA PHE A 33 13.23 9.28 -22.08
C PHE A 33 12.78 7.87 -22.52
N SER A 34 13.37 7.33 -23.60
CA SER A 34 13.18 5.93 -24.00
C SER A 34 13.70 4.99 -22.91
N TRP A 35 14.92 5.22 -22.41
CA TRP A 35 15.49 4.44 -21.31
C TRP A 35 14.69 4.54 -20.02
N VAL A 36 14.27 5.75 -19.64
CA VAL A 36 13.41 5.96 -18.45
C VAL A 36 12.09 5.20 -18.58
N SER A 37 11.46 5.26 -19.74
CA SER A 37 10.23 4.51 -20.01
C SER A 37 10.48 3.01 -19.92
N MET A 38 11.51 2.48 -20.58
CA MET A 38 11.81 1.06 -20.54
C MET A 38 12.06 0.55 -19.12
N VAL A 39 12.91 1.23 -18.34
CA VAL A 39 13.23 0.83 -16.96
C VAL A 39 11.99 0.91 -16.06
N SER A 40 11.25 2.01 -16.10
CA SER A 40 10.05 2.17 -15.26
C SER A 40 8.97 1.13 -15.62
N GLY A 41 8.80 0.81 -16.90
CA GLY A 41 7.89 -0.23 -17.37
C GLY A 41 8.28 -1.62 -16.87
N VAL A 42 9.56 -2.01 -17.01
CA VAL A 42 10.05 -3.32 -16.53
C VAL A 42 9.86 -3.45 -15.02
N VAL A 43 10.20 -2.42 -14.24
CA VAL A 43 10.05 -2.46 -12.77
C VAL A 43 8.56 -2.47 -12.38
N ALA A 44 7.69 -1.75 -13.10
CA ALA A 44 6.24 -1.80 -12.89
C ALA A 44 5.66 -3.18 -13.17
N LEU A 45 6.11 -3.87 -14.22
CA LEU A 45 5.70 -5.25 -14.54
C LEU A 45 6.17 -6.26 -13.49
N GLY A 46 7.36 -6.06 -12.93
CA GLY A 46 7.90 -6.86 -11.82
C GLY A 46 7.02 -6.86 -10.56
N TYR A 47 6.07 -5.94 -10.45
CA TYR A 47 5.07 -5.93 -9.38
C TYR A 47 4.12 -7.14 -9.41
N LEU A 48 3.82 -7.70 -10.59
CA LEU A 48 2.88 -8.82 -10.73
C LEU A 48 3.35 -10.12 -10.05
N PRO A 49 4.58 -10.63 -10.29
CA PRO A 49 5.06 -11.78 -9.53
C PRO A 49 5.26 -11.43 -8.05
N TYR A 50 5.57 -10.17 -7.74
CA TYR A 50 5.77 -9.71 -6.38
C TYR A 50 4.50 -9.80 -5.51
N ILE A 51 3.34 -9.34 -6.01
CA ILE A 51 2.08 -9.43 -5.26
C ILE A 51 1.62 -10.88 -5.08
N GLN A 52 1.91 -11.77 -6.04
CA GLN A 52 1.63 -13.19 -5.90
C GLN A 52 2.49 -13.83 -4.80
N LYS A 53 3.79 -13.51 -4.75
CA LYS A 53 4.68 -13.95 -3.68
C LYS A 53 4.21 -13.44 -2.31
N ALA A 54 3.81 -12.18 -2.22
CA ALA A 54 3.28 -11.61 -0.98
C ALA A 54 1.98 -12.27 -0.51
N ARG A 55 1.09 -12.63 -1.44
CA ARG A 55 -0.10 -13.44 -1.14
C ARG A 55 0.27 -14.80 -0.56
N ARG A 56 1.18 -15.54 -1.21
CA ARG A 56 1.64 -16.85 -0.71
C ARG A 56 2.20 -16.76 0.70
N MET A 57 3.12 -15.81 0.92
CA MET A 57 3.66 -15.51 2.25
C MET A 57 2.57 -15.20 3.29
N SER A 58 1.55 -14.42 2.91
CA SER A 58 0.44 -14.09 3.81
C SER A 58 -0.39 -15.33 4.17
N ARG A 59 -0.61 -16.24 3.21
CA ARG A 59 -1.29 -17.52 3.45
C ARG A 59 -0.47 -18.45 4.34
N GLU A 60 0.85 -18.52 4.14
CA GLU A 60 1.76 -19.29 4.99
C GLU A 60 1.77 -18.78 6.45
N VAL A 61 1.59 -17.48 6.65
CA VAL A 61 1.42 -16.88 7.99
C VAL A 61 0.07 -17.23 8.63
N GLY A 62 -0.90 -17.74 7.85
CA GLY A 62 -2.24 -18.11 8.29
C GLY A 62 -3.27 -16.99 8.15
N LEU A 63 -3.01 -15.99 7.31
CA LEU A 63 -3.96 -14.91 7.02
C LEU A 63 -4.91 -15.34 5.90
N ASP A 64 -6.21 -15.10 6.04
CA ASP A 64 -7.24 -15.51 5.08
C ASP A 64 -7.73 -14.34 4.21
N CYS A 65 -8.00 -13.19 4.83
CA CYS A 65 -8.54 -12.00 4.18
C CYS A 65 -7.55 -10.84 4.14
N VAL A 66 -6.46 -10.93 4.90
CA VAL A 66 -5.37 -9.95 4.88
C VAL A 66 -4.21 -10.44 4.04
N VAL A 67 -3.72 -9.58 3.15
CA VAL A 67 -2.47 -9.77 2.41
C VAL A 67 -1.50 -8.69 2.86
N LEU A 68 -0.37 -9.12 3.41
CA LEU A 68 0.73 -8.25 3.79
C LEU A 68 1.72 -8.18 2.64
N LEU A 69 1.82 -6.99 2.03
CA LEU A 69 2.78 -6.72 0.98
C LEU A 69 4.03 -6.11 1.62
N PRO A 70 5.19 -6.78 1.61
CA PRO A 70 6.39 -6.20 2.19
C PRO A 70 6.73 -4.85 1.57
N LEU A 71 7.34 -3.96 2.33
CA LEU A 71 7.80 -2.67 1.87
C LEU A 71 9.24 -2.45 2.31
N TYR A 72 9.98 -1.71 1.50
CA TYR A 72 11.19 -1.08 1.99
C TYR A 72 10.79 -0.08 3.07
N TYR A 73 11.46 -0.14 4.22
CA TYR A 73 11.10 0.72 5.35
C TYR A 73 11.22 2.20 5.00
N SER A 74 12.28 2.58 4.27
CA SER A 74 12.49 3.94 3.75
C SER A 74 11.34 4.42 2.84
N TRP A 75 10.77 3.52 2.04
CA TRP A 75 9.60 3.84 1.21
C TRP A 75 8.35 4.10 2.06
N ALA A 76 8.13 3.28 3.10
CA ALA A 76 7.02 3.51 4.03
C ALA A 76 7.17 4.83 4.79
N GLU A 77 8.38 5.15 5.25
CA GLU A 77 8.67 6.46 5.87
C GLU A 77 8.44 7.62 4.91
N LEU A 78 8.88 7.50 3.65
CA LEU A 78 8.64 8.52 2.64
C LEU A 78 7.14 8.76 2.43
N LEU A 79 6.34 7.69 2.32
CA LEU A 79 4.88 7.80 2.21
C LEU A 79 4.28 8.52 3.43
N ILE A 80 4.67 8.14 4.64
CA ILE A 80 4.22 8.77 5.89
C ILE A 80 4.57 10.26 5.92
N ARG A 81 5.83 10.61 5.59
CA ARG A 81 6.30 12.01 5.56
C ARG A 81 5.58 12.83 4.49
N SER A 82 5.38 12.28 3.30
CA SER A 82 4.65 12.95 2.21
C SER A 82 3.19 13.24 2.58
N ALA A 83 2.61 12.46 3.51
CA ALA A 83 1.29 12.72 4.06
C ALA A 83 1.28 13.74 5.21
N GLY A 84 2.42 14.36 5.53
CA GLY A 84 2.56 15.31 6.64
C GLY A 84 2.54 14.64 8.02
N LYS A 85 2.83 13.34 8.10
CA LYS A 85 2.78 12.56 9.34
C LYS A 85 4.15 12.12 9.81
N LYS A 86 4.21 11.75 11.09
CA LYS A 86 5.37 11.15 11.76
C LYS A 86 4.86 10.04 12.67
N ILE A 87 5.66 8.99 12.79
CA ILE A 87 5.44 7.88 13.73
C ILE A 87 6.70 7.81 14.60
N SER A 88 6.50 7.78 15.91
CA SER A 88 7.57 7.62 16.89
C SER A 88 8.11 6.19 16.86
N GLY A 89 9.44 6.06 16.91
CA GLY A 89 10.13 4.77 16.91
C GLY A 89 10.56 4.29 15.52
N ARG A 90 11.25 3.14 15.48
CA ARG A 90 11.74 2.52 14.26
C ARG A 90 11.42 1.03 14.27
N GLY A 91 10.61 0.60 13.30
CA GLY A 91 10.34 -0.80 13.04
C GLY A 91 11.49 -1.50 12.30
N ARG A 92 11.50 -2.82 12.39
CA ARG A 92 12.44 -3.71 11.67
C ARG A 92 11.96 -3.99 10.25
N ARG A 93 10.65 -4.00 10.04
CA ARG A 93 9.99 -4.35 8.78
C ARG A 93 8.83 -3.39 8.52
N ALA A 94 8.45 -3.26 7.26
CA ALA A 94 7.27 -2.51 6.86
C ALA A 94 6.39 -3.33 5.93
N PHE A 95 5.07 -3.19 6.04
CA PHE A 95 4.09 -3.90 5.24
C PHE A 95 2.96 -2.96 4.81
N GLU A 96 2.53 -3.07 3.55
CA GLU A 96 1.25 -2.54 3.09
C GLU A 96 0.16 -3.59 3.37
N VAL A 97 -0.89 -3.23 4.11
CA VAL A 97 -2.00 -4.14 4.41
C VAL A 97 -3.05 -4.02 3.33
N HIS A 98 -3.30 -5.11 2.61
CA HIS A 98 -4.38 -5.24 1.65
C HIS A 98 -5.47 -6.14 2.19
N VAL A 99 -6.69 -5.63 2.24
CA VAL A 99 -7.86 -6.41 2.62
C VAL A 99 -8.52 -6.96 1.36
N GLU A 100 -8.63 -8.28 1.27
CA GLU A 100 -9.37 -9.00 0.25
C GLU A 100 -10.71 -9.42 0.84
N VAL A 101 -11.80 -8.83 0.34
CA VAL A 101 -13.16 -9.17 0.77
C VAL A 101 -13.62 -10.41 0.02
N PRO A 102 -13.88 -11.55 0.68
CA PRO A 102 -14.41 -12.73 0.02
C PRO A 102 -15.87 -12.47 -0.39
N GLY A 103 -16.25 -12.87 -1.61
CA GLY A 103 -17.57 -12.57 -2.17
C GLY A 103 -18.77 -13.20 -1.44
N ASN A 104 -18.53 -14.26 -0.68
CA ASN A 104 -19.58 -15.10 -0.08
C ASN A 104 -19.70 -14.95 1.45
N LEU A 105 -19.19 -13.87 2.05
CA LEU A 105 -19.25 -13.68 3.50
C LEU A 105 -20.21 -12.55 3.88
N THR A 106 -20.95 -12.78 4.97
CA THR A 106 -21.66 -11.70 5.64
C THR A 106 -20.67 -10.69 6.23
N LEU A 107 -21.13 -9.45 6.44
CA LEU A 107 -20.29 -8.39 7.04
C LEU A 107 -19.71 -8.82 8.40
N ASN A 108 -20.50 -9.51 9.21
CA ASN A 108 -20.09 -9.96 10.54
C ASN A 108 -19.00 -11.05 10.47
N GLU A 109 -19.14 -12.02 9.58
CA GLU A 109 -18.12 -13.06 9.37
C GLU A 109 -16.83 -12.46 8.82
N PHE A 110 -16.95 -11.55 7.84
CA PHE A 110 -15.82 -10.81 7.31
C PHE A 110 -15.09 -10.04 8.40
N LEU A 111 -15.81 -9.29 9.26
CA LEU A 111 -15.22 -8.55 10.37
C LEU A 111 -14.54 -9.47 11.39
N LYS A 112 -15.13 -10.63 11.71
CA LYS A 112 -14.51 -11.63 12.60
C LYS A 112 -13.20 -12.17 12.01
N LYS A 113 -13.19 -12.52 10.71
CA LYS A 113 -11.98 -12.98 10.02
C LYS A 113 -10.91 -11.89 9.95
N LEU A 114 -11.32 -10.66 9.64
CA LEU A 114 -10.42 -9.51 9.59
C LEU A 114 -9.81 -9.22 10.96
N ASP A 115 -10.60 -9.30 12.03
CA ASP A 115 -10.12 -9.11 13.41
C ASP A 115 -9.09 -10.17 13.79
N ARG A 116 -9.38 -11.44 13.50
CA ARG A 116 -8.47 -12.56 13.74
C ARG A 116 -7.15 -12.39 12.96
N ASP A 117 -7.23 -12.08 11.67
CA ASP A 117 -6.06 -11.93 10.81
C ASP A 117 -5.18 -10.75 11.22
N LEU A 118 -5.77 -9.60 11.55
CA LEU A 118 -5.01 -8.42 11.99
C LEU A 118 -4.37 -8.65 13.36
N ASN A 119 -5.06 -9.32 14.29
CA ASN A 119 -4.47 -9.70 15.57
C ASN A 119 -3.36 -10.76 15.42
N LEU A 120 -3.51 -11.71 14.49
CA LEU A 120 -2.48 -12.69 14.17
C LEU A 120 -1.24 -12.03 13.53
N ALA A 121 -1.44 -11.08 12.62
CA ALA A 121 -0.35 -10.30 12.04
C ALA A 121 0.40 -9.52 13.12
N ARG A 122 -0.33 -8.87 14.04
CA ARG A 122 0.23 -8.20 15.22
C ARG A 122 1.07 -9.13 16.08
N SER A 123 0.59 -10.33 16.39
CA SER A 123 1.30 -11.26 17.28
C SER A 123 2.53 -11.89 16.62
N LYS A 124 2.45 -12.22 15.32
CA LYS A 124 3.54 -12.89 14.60
C LYS A 124 4.63 -11.94 14.09
N LEU A 125 4.33 -10.66 13.92
CA LEU A 125 5.25 -9.68 13.33
C LEU A 125 5.46 -8.46 14.24
N PRO A 126 5.94 -8.65 15.49
CA PRO A 126 6.23 -7.53 16.38
C PRO A 126 7.40 -6.67 15.84
N GLY A 127 7.40 -5.39 16.19
CA GLY A 127 8.35 -4.39 15.68
C GLY A 127 8.16 -4.06 14.21
N SER A 128 6.95 -4.21 13.66
CA SER A 128 6.65 -3.98 12.24
C SER A 128 5.74 -2.77 12.03
N LEU A 129 6.08 -1.99 11.01
CA LEU A 129 5.27 -0.87 10.55
C LEU A 129 4.22 -1.39 9.55
N PHE A 130 2.95 -1.24 9.88
CA PHE A 130 1.85 -1.54 8.98
C PHE A 130 1.30 -0.24 8.43
N ILE A 131 1.27 -0.09 7.12
CA ILE A 131 0.62 1.02 6.44
C ILE A 131 -0.55 0.49 5.64
N TRP A 132 -1.67 1.19 5.60
CA TRP A 132 -2.76 0.78 4.72
C TRP A 132 -3.72 1.89 4.33
N GLU A 133 -4.45 1.64 3.24
CA GLU A 133 -5.47 2.52 2.67
C GLU A 133 -6.71 1.66 2.39
N THR A 134 -7.80 1.90 3.11
CA THR A 134 -9.01 1.07 3.02
C THR A 134 -10.29 1.88 3.18
N SER A 135 -11.37 1.42 2.54
CA SER A 135 -12.74 1.85 2.82
C SER A 135 -13.53 0.81 3.63
N ALA A 136 -12.92 -0.34 3.92
CA ALA A 136 -13.56 -1.37 4.72
C ALA A 136 -13.64 -0.93 6.19
N PRO A 137 -14.72 -1.28 6.91
CA PRO A 137 -14.80 -1.02 8.34
C PRO A 137 -13.72 -1.80 9.09
N LEU A 138 -13.08 -1.13 10.07
CA LEU A 138 -12.13 -1.78 10.97
C LEU A 138 -12.85 -2.42 12.16
N PRO A 139 -12.44 -3.64 12.57
CA PRO A 139 -12.91 -4.26 13.80
C PRO A 139 -12.68 -3.40 15.03
N ALA A 140 -13.51 -3.58 16.06
CA ALA A 140 -13.45 -2.76 17.29
C ALA A 140 -12.10 -2.90 18.02
N SER A 141 -11.53 -4.11 18.08
CA SER A 141 -10.25 -4.37 18.76
C SER A 141 -9.11 -3.56 18.11
N ILE A 142 -9.06 -3.55 16.78
CA ILE A 142 -8.06 -2.84 15.98
C ILE A 142 -8.26 -1.32 16.08
N ARG A 143 -9.51 -0.85 16.10
CA ARG A 143 -9.79 0.59 16.34
C ARG A 143 -9.27 1.05 17.71
N LYS A 144 -9.46 0.24 18.75
CA LYS A 144 -8.93 0.53 20.09
C LYS A 144 -7.40 0.55 20.09
N LEU A 145 -6.77 -0.44 19.44
CA LEU A 145 -5.32 -0.52 19.28
C LEU A 145 -4.75 0.73 18.60
N ILE A 146 -5.33 1.14 17.48
CA ILE A 146 -4.89 2.33 16.74
C ILE A 146 -5.00 3.57 17.61
N ARG A 147 -6.12 3.76 18.33
CA ARG A 147 -6.30 4.93 19.21
C ARG A 147 -5.24 4.98 20.32
N THR A 148 -4.97 3.86 20.98
CA THR A 148 -3.91 3.79 22.00
C THR A 148 -2.52 4.05 21.42
N ALA A 149 -2.25 3.56 20.22
CA ALA A 149 -0.99 3.82 19.51
C ALA A 149 -0.88 5.28 19.03
N GLU A 150 -1.99 5.90 18.61
CA GLU A 150 -2.05 7.33 18.27
C GLU A 150 -1.71 8.21 19.47
N GLU A 151 -2.24 7.89 20.66
CA GLU A 151 -1.92 8.58 21.92
C GLU A 151 -0.42 8.47 22.27
N GLN A 152 0.24 7.39 21.87
CA GLN A 152 1.68 7.18 22.03
C GLN A 152 2.53 7.75 20.86
N GLY A 153 1.88 8.33 19.84
CA GLY A 153 2.54 8.80 18.62
C GLY A 153 3.07 7.70 17.71
N SER A 154 2.72 6.43 17.93
CA SER A 154 3.14 5.27 17.14
C SER A 154 2.13 4.89 16.04
N ALA A 155 1.03 5.63 15.88
CA ALA A 155 0.06 5.44 14.81
C ALA A 155 -0.60 6.74 14.32
N PHE A 156 -1.28 6.67 13.19
CA PHE A 156 -2.27 7.65 12.74
C PHE A 156 -3.35 7.00 11.86
N TRP A 157 -4.56 7.55 11.88
CA TRP A 157 -5.72 7.03 11.16
C TRP A 157 -6.65 8.14 10.64
N GLU A 158 -6.45 8.55 9.39
CA GLU A 158 -7.10 9.72 8.80
C GLU A 158 -8.09 9.39 7.70
N LYS A 159 -9.05 10.31 7.48
CA LYS A 159 -9.90 10.29 6.28
C LYS A 159 -9.08 10.70 5.06
N GLY A 160 -9.40 10.09 3.91
CA GLY A 160 -8.73 10.34 2.64
C GLY A 160 -7.72 9.26 2.27
N GLY A 161 -7.24 9.33 1.02
CA GLY A 161 -6.17 8.48 0.52
C GLY A 161 -4.79 9.08 0.74
N TRP A 162 -3.75 8.32 0.46
CA TRP A 162 -2.38 8.83 0.37
C TRP A 162 -2.27 9.95 -0.68
N PRO A 163 -1.36 10.91 -0.50
CA PRO A 163 -1.22 12.07 -1.41
C PRO A 163 -0.85 11.66 -2.83
N LEU A 164 -0.20 10.50 -3.00
CA LEU A 164 0.08 9.96 -4.32
C LEU A 164 -1.19 9.41 -4.98
N PRO A 165 -1.62 9.96 -6.14
CA PRO A 165 -2.80 9.48 -6.84
C PRO A 165 -2.56 8.05 -7.31
N ARG A 166 -3.66 7.30 -7.42
CA ARG A 166 -3.62 5.96 -8.02
C ARG A 166 -3.58 6.10 -9.53
N PHE A 167 -2.77 5.25 -10.17
CA PHE A 167 -2.76 5.19 -11.62
C PHE A 167 -4.14 4.75 -12.14
N PRO A 168 -4.65 5.32 -13.25
CA PRO A 168 -5.92 4.89 -13.83
C PRO A 168 -5.95 3.38 -14.10
N PHE A 169 -7.12 2.75 -13.97
CA PHE A 169 -7.33 1.31 -14.21
C PHE A 169 -6.61 0.34 -13.27
N THR A 170 -5.86 0.82 -12.27
CA THR A 170 -5.17 -0.05 -11.30
C THR A 170 -5.83 -0.10 -9.92
N GLY A 171 -6.84 0.74 -9.69
CA GLY A 171 -7.59 0.82 -8.45
C GLY A 171 -8.75 -0.16 -8.40
N ARG A 172 -8.88 -0.90 -7.28
CA ARG A 172 -10.17 -1.51 -6.89
C ARG A 172 -11.21 -0.38 -6.69
N ASN A 173 -12.49 -0.68 -6.90
CA ASN A 173 -13.62 0.22 -6.59
C ASN A 173 -13.63 0.59 -5.09
N ILE A 174 -12.87 1.61 -4.73
CA ILE A 174 -12.83 2.17 -3.38
C ILE A 174 -13.80 3.34 -3.34
N LYS A 175 -14.77 3.28 -2.42
CA LYS A 175 -15.68 4.39 -2.16
C LYS A 175 -14.89 5.55 -1.55
N LYS A 176 -14.52 6.54 -2.37
CA LYS A 176 -13.68 7.69 -1.98
C LYS A 176 -14.16 8.37 -0.69
N ASN A 177 -15.47 8.50 -0.49
CA ASN A 177 -16.06 9.14 0.70
C ASN A 177 -15.84 8.39 2.02
N ARG A 178 -15.49 7.09 1.96
CA ARG A 178 -15.20 6.26 3.15
C ARG A 178 -13.74 5.86 3.22
N LEU A 179 -12.91 6.39 2.32
CA LEU A 179 -11.50 6.05 2.28
C LEU A 179 -10.79 6.59 3.51
N ARG A 180 -9.97 5.74 4.11
CA ARG A 180 -9.07 6.10 5.18
C ARG A 180 -7.68 5.58 4.87
N ARG A 181 -6.69 6.33 5.33
CA ARG A 181 -5.29 5.94 5.33
C ARG A 181 -4.81 5.89 6.77
N GLY A 182 -3.85 5.05 7.02
CA GLY A 182 -3.16 5.07 8.30
C GLY A 182 -1.91 4.25 8.30
N ALA A 183 -1.17 4.41 9.39
CA ALA A 183 -0.04 3.59 9.69
C ALA A 183 0.02 3.35 11.19
N ILE A 184 0.55 2.20 11.59
CA ILE A 184 0.75 1.81 12.98
C ILE A 184 2.05 1.02 13.09
N LEU A 185 2.90 1.42 14.04
CA LEU A 185 4.04 0.64 14.48
C LEU A 185 3.61 -0.21 15.67
N ILE A 186 3.73 -1.53 15.52
CA ILE A 186 3.41 -2.55 16.53
C ILE A 186 4.70 -3.21 16.95
#